data_AF-A0A085YYV2-F1
#
_entry.id   AF-A0A085YYV2-F1
#
_cell.length_a   1.000
_cell.length_b   1.000
_cell.length_c   1.000
_cell.angle_alpha   90.00
_cell.angle_beta   90.00
_cell.angle_gamma   90.00
#
_symmetry.space_group_name_H-M   'P 1'
#
loop_
_entity.id
_entity.type
_entity.pdbx_description
1 polymer ?
#
loop_
_entity_poly.entity_id
_entity_poly.type
_entity_poly.pdbx_seq_one_letter_code
_entity_poly.pdbx_strand_id
1 'polypeptide(L)'
;QIQDEACPRSLFVNLSINDDCKVLACGTILVHNAFSPNGDNMNARFVIDNIDDTTCYPDNTVEIYNRWGVLVFETRNYNNTTNAFDGFSRGRTTVSEPSGLPTGTYFYILNYTSIDGNGAIQTNKKDGFLYLTK
;
A
#
# COMPACT_ATOMS: atom_id res chain seq x y z
N GLN A 1 70.70 -13.54 31.23
CA GLN A 1 69.24 -13.51 31.04
C GLN A 1 68.91 -12.28 30.23
N ILE A 2 68.15 -12.41 29.14
CA ILE A 2 67.54 -11.26 28.49
C ILE A 2 66.03 -11.48 28.60
N GLN A 3 65.42 -10.71 29.50
CA GLN A 3 63.98 -10.45 29.49
C GLN A 3 63.72 -9.50 28.32
N ASP A 4 62.76 -9.85 27.46
CA ASP A 4 62.03 -8.86 26.69
C ASP A 4 60.54 -9.23 26.72
N GLU A 5 59.81 -8.49 27.55
CA GLU A 5 58.42 -8.70 27.97
C GLU A 5 57.39 -8.03 27.05
N ALA A 6 57.70 -7.75 25.78
CA ALA A 6 56.71 -7.17 24.87
C ALA A 6 56.87 -7.66 23.43
N CYS A 7 56.51 -8.92 23.16
CA CYS A 7 56.31 -9.38 21.78
C CYS A 7 54.87 -9.06 21.35
N PRO A 8 54.62 -8.05 20.49
CA PRO A 8 53.27 -7.76 20.02
C PRO A 8 52.80 -8.89 19.10
N ARG A 9 51.87 -9.71 19.59
CA ARG A 9 51.20 -10.73 18.78
C ARG A 9 50.11 -10.05 17.96
N SER A 10 50.28 -10.02 16.64
CA SER A 10 49.23 -9.55 15.74
C SER A 10 48.30 -10.71 15.41
N LEU A 11 47.02 -10.58 15.75
CA LEU A 11 45.96 -11.49 15.34
C LEU A 11 45.29 -10.90 14.10
N PHE A 12 45.37 -11.60 12.97
CA PHE A 12 44.62 -11.23 11.78
C PHE A 12 43.24 -11.88 11.85
N VAL A 13 42.20 -11.07 12.07
CA VAL A 13 40.81 -11.51 11.96
C VAL A 13 40.38 -11.23 10.53
N ASN A 14 40.30 -12.29 9.73
CA ASN A 14 39.73 -12.20 8.38
C ASN A 14 38.20 -12.20 8.49
N LEU A 15 37.60 -11.01 8.46
CA LEU A 15 36.16 -10.86 8.38
C LEU A 15 35.76 -10.82 6.89
N SER A 16 35.14 -11.88 6.41
CA SER A 16 34.48 -11.87 5.10
C SER A 16 33.10 -11.24 5.26
N ILE A 17 32.96 -9.99 4.81
CA ILE A 17 31.65 -9.35 4.72
C ILE A 17 30.93 -9.96 3.52
N ASN A 18 29.84 -10.69 3.80
CA ASN A 18 28.91 -11.11 2.76
C ASN A 18 28.06 -9.88 2.41
N ASP A 19 28.29 -9.32 1.22
CA ASP A 19 27.52 -8.20 0.65
C ASP A 19 26.42 -8.71 -0.30
N ASP A 20 25.80 -9.84 0.07
CA ASP A 20 24.59 -10.29 -0.63
C ASP A 20 23.44 -9.39 -0.14
N CYS A 21 23.36 -8.20 -0.71
CA CYS A 21 22.26 -7.26 -0.53
C CYS A 21 20.96 -7.88 -1.06
N LYS A 22 20.33 -8.72 -0.24
CA LYS A 22 19.02 -9.30 -0.55
C LYS A 22 17.96 -8.27 -0.23
N VAL A 23 17.45 -7.61 -1.27
CA VAL A 23 16.24 -6.79 -1.18
C VAL A 23 15.14 -7.67 -0.60
N LEU A 24 14.54 -7.24 0.52
CA LEU A 24 13.40 -7.94 1.12
C LEU A 24 12.28 -8.02 0.09
N ALA A 25 11.63 -9.17 -0.01
CA ALA A 25 10.51 -9.33 -0.91
C ALA A 25 9.38 -8.35 -0.54
N CYS A 26 8.74 -7.78 -1.55
CA CYS A 26 7.61 -6.88 -1.37
C CYS A 26 6.45 -7.57 -0.61
N GLY A 27 5.88 -6.87 0.37
CA GLY A 27 4.71 -7.35 1.11
C GLY A 27 3.47 -7.38 0.23
N THR A 28 2.60 -8.37 0.32
CA THR A 28 1.46 -8.53 -0.60
C THR A 28 0.40 -7.44 -0.45
N ILE A 29 -0.13 -6.90 -1.56
CA ILE A 29 -1.30 -6.01 -1.54
C ILE A 29 -2.53 -6.76 -0.97
N LEU A 30 -3.05 -6.30 0.17
CA LEU A 30 -4.27 -6.81 0.78
C LEU A 30 -5.33 -5.72 0.80
N VAL A 31 -6.50 -6.02 0.23
CA VAL A 31 -7.60 -5.07 0.15
C VAL A 31 -8.64 -5.40 1.22
N HIS A 32 -8.93 -4.46 2.11
CA HIS A 32 -9.98 -4.61 3.12
C HIS A 32 -11.33 -4.21 2.52
N ASN A 33 -12.28 -5.14 2.52
CA ASN A 33 -13.54 -4.99 1.79
C ASN A 33 -14.67 -4.31 2.59
N ALA A 34 -14.38 -3.69 3.73
CA ALA A 34 -15.37 -2.98 4.53
C ALA A 34 -14.75 -1.80 5.29
N PHE A 35 -15.52 -0.72 5.44
CA PHE A 35 -15.12 0.45 6.22
C PHE A 35 -16.34 1.22 6.76
N SER A 36 -16.13 1.97 7.83
CA SER A 36 -17.17 2.63 8.62
C SER A 36 -16.82 4.07 9.01
N PRO A 37 -17.06 5.08 8.15
CA PRO A 37 -16.86 6.50 8.49
C PRO A 37 -17.99 7.02 9.41
N ASN A 38 -18.09 6.46 10.61
CA ASN A 38 -19.10 6.78 11.65
C ASN A 38 -18.61 7.83 12.68
N GLY A 39 -17.36 8.30 12.55
CA GLY A 39 -16.77 9.32 13.42
C GLY A 39 -15.98 8.78 14.64
N ASP A 40 -15.81 7.47 14.79
CA ASP A 40 -14.98 6.88 15.87
C ASP A 40 -13.47 6.81 15.53
N ASN A 41 -13.09 7.26 14.33
CA ASN A 41 -11.74 7.20 13.74
C ASN A 41 -11.23 5.78 13.42
N MET A 42 -12.02 4.73 13.62
CA MET A 42 -11.68 3.34 13.31
C MET A 42 -12.27 2.96 11.95
N ASN A 43 -11.43 2.42 11.05
CA ASN A 43 -11.85 2.02 9.71
C ASN A 43 -12.62 3.13 8.96
N ALA A 44 -12.23 4.39 9.15
CA ALA A 44 -12.94 5.53 8.58
C ALA A 44 -12.76 5.67 7.06
N ARG A 45 -11.95 4.82 6.43
CA ARG A 45 -11.56 4.88 5.02
C ARG A 45 -11.39 3.47 4.47
N PHE A 46 -11.44 3.36 3.15
CA PHE A 46 -11.04 2.16 2.44
C PHE A 46 -9.52 1.96 2.55
N VAL A 47 -9.07 0.91 3.22
CA VAL A 47 -7.65 0.64 3.46
C VAL A 47 -7.16 -0.47 2.56
N ILE A 48 -5.99 -0.26 1.94
CA ILE A 48 -5.27 -1.26 1.15
C ILE A 48 -3.87 -1.40 1.77
N ASP A 49 -3.56 -2.54 2.36
CA ASP A 49 -2.26 -2.75 2.98
C ASP A 49 -1.15 -2.81 1.92
N ASN A 50 0.02 -2.30 2.30
CA ASN A 50 1.24 -2.20 1.50
C ASN A 50 1.16 -1.28 0.27
N ILE A 51 0.01 -0.70 -0.09
CA ILE A 51 -0.11 0.21 -1.25
C ILE A 51 0.76 1.48 -1.12
N ASP A 52 1.08 1.86 0.11
CA ASP A 52 1.88 3.05 0.44
C ASP A 52 3.39 2.78 0.27
N ASP A 53 3.82 1.53 0.11
CA ASP A 53 5.22 1.17 -0.17
C ASP A 53 5.53 1.41 -1.65
N THR A 54 5.91 2.64 -1.97
CA THR A 54 6.22 3.07 -3.34
C THR A 54 7.50 2.46 -3.91
N THR A 55 8.35 1.86 -3.07
CA THR A 55 9.52 1.10 -3.54
C THR A 55 9.06 -0.17 -4.23
N CYS A 56 8.04 -0.81 -3.66
CA CYS A 56 7.44 -2.02 -4.20
C CYS A 56 6.33 -1.75 -5.20
N TYR A 57 5.54 -0.69 -4.98
CA TYR A 57 4.30 -0.38 -5.69
C TYR A 57 4.29 1.07 -6.20
N PRO A 58 5.06 1.38 -7.26
CA PRO A 58 5.34 2.77 -7.63
C PRO A 58 4.17 3.53 -8.26
N ASP A 59 3.22 2.83 -8.87
CA ASP A 59 2.04 3.44 -9.50
C ASP A 59 0.79 2.60 -9.21
N ASN A 60 -0.33 3.28 -8.95
CA ASN A 60 -1.62 2.66 -8.76
C ASN A 60 -2.78 3.60 -9.13
N THR A 61 -3.91 3.00 -9.48
CA THR A 61 -5.18 3.68 -9.73
C THR A 61 -6.30 2.94 -9.03
N VAL A 62 -7.21 3.67 -8.39
CA VAL A 62 -8.40 3.13 -7.74
C VAL A 62 -9.63 3.78 -8.33
N GLU A 63 -10.56 2.94 -8.78
CA GLU A 63 -11.90 3.32 -9.22
C GLU A 63 -12.92 2.64 -8.31
N ILE A 64 -13.98 3.35 -7.95
CA ILE A 64 -15.07 2.83 -7.13
C ILE A 64 -16.40 3.16 -7.79
N TYR A 65 -17.24 2.15 -7.91
CA TYR A 65 -18.55 2.20 -8.52
C TYR A 65 -19.63 1.88 -7.49
N ASN A 66 -20.78 2.52 -7.62
CA ASN A 66 -21.97 2.09 -6.87
C ASN A 66 -22.61 0.84 -7.51
N ARG A 67 -23.65 0.31 -6.87
CA ARG A 67 -24.37 -0.90 -7.33
C ARG A 67 -24.98 -0.81 -8.74
N TRP A 68 -25.11 0.39 -9.29
CA TRP A 68 -25.66 0.62 -10.64
C TRP A 68 -24.56 0.82 -11.69
N GLY A 69 -23.29 0.65 -11.32
CA GLY A 69 -22.16 0.85 -12.23
C GLY A 69 -21.78 2.31 -12.45
N VAL A 70 -22.28 3.24 -11.63
CA VAL A 70 -21.88 4.66 -11.72
C VAL A 70 -20.59 4.86 -10.93
N LEU A 71 -19.59 5.46 -11.58
CA LEU A 71 -18.31 5.84 -10.97
C LEU A 71 -18.52 6.93 -9.92
N VAL A 72 -18.24 6.62 -8.66
CA VAL A 72 -18.38 7.54 -7.53
C VAL A 72 -17.05 8.08 -7.04
N PHE A 73 -15.94 7.40 -7.30
CA PHE A 73 -14.60 7.83 -6.93
C PHE A 73 -13.58 7.27 -7.93
N GLU A 74 -12.60 8.09 -8.30
CA GLU A 74 -11.48 7.72 -9.15
C GLU A 74 -10.26 8.51 -8.66
N THR A 75 -9.12 7.85 -8.54
CA THR A 75 -7.86 8.53 -8.26
C THR A 75 -6.66 7.78 -8.81
N ARG A 76 -5.54 8.49 -8.95
CA ARG A 76 -4.20 7.94 -9.20
C ARG A 76 -3.31 8.18 -7.99
N ASN A 77 -2.35 7.30 -7.75
CA ASN A 77 -1.48 7.33 -6.57
C ASN A 77 -2.29 7.28 -5.26
N TYR A 78 -3.22 6.33 -5.19
CA TYR A 78 -3.96 6.03 -3.97
C TYR A 78 -2.96 5.75 -2.84
N ASN A 79 -3.24 6.34 -1.68
CA ASN A 79 -2.51 6.05 -0.46
C ASN A 79 -3.47 6.15 0.72
N ASN A 80 -3.21 5.40 1.80
CA ASN A 80 -4.15 5.31 2.92
C ASN A 80 -4.27 6.61 3.74
N THR A 81 -3.43 7.63 3.47
CA THR A 81 -3.28 8.83 4.31
C THR A 81 -3.95 10.07 3.72
N THR A 82 -3.54 10.50 2.53
CA THR A 82 -3.94 11.77 1.90
C THR A 82 -4.83 11.58 0.68
N ASN A 83 -4.77 10.42 0.03
CA ASN A 83 -5.51 10.13 -1.20
C ASN A 83 -6.28 8.81 -1.06
N ALA A 84 -7.14 8.76 -0.06
CA ALA A 84 -7.96 7.61 0.26
C ALA A 84 -9.44 7.90 0.01
N PHE A 85 -10.20 6.84 -0.24
CA PHE A 85 -11.66 6.92 -0.29
C PHE A 85 -12.23 6.83 1.12
N ASP A 86 -13.01 7.84 1.50
CA ASP A 86 -13.61 8.04 2.82
C ASP A 86 -15.14 7.99 2.78
N GLY A 87 -15.70 7.45 1.69
CA GLY A 87 -17.15 7.32 1.52
C GLY A 87 -17.82 8.57 0.94
N PHE A 88 -17.07 9.55 0.43
CA PHE A 88 -17.62 10.71 -0.28
C PHE A 88 -17.42 10.56 -1.80
N SER A 89 -18.45 10.96 -2.56
CA SER A 89 -18.37 10.95 -4.02
C SER A 89 -17.43 12.05 -4.51
N ARG A 90 -16.43 11.69 -5.31
CA ARG A 90 -15.47 12.62 -5.95
C ARG A 90 -15.26 12.31 -7.43
N GLY A 91 -16.06 11.42 -8.01
CA GLY A 91 -16.01 11.07 -9.42
C GLY A 91 -16.40 12.24 -10.32
N ARG A 92 -15.78 12.33 -11.50
CA ARG A 92 -15.96 13.41 -12.49
C ARG A 92 -17.40 13.63 -12.94
N THR A 93 -18.27 12.63 -12.78
CA THR A 93 -19.67 12.66 -13.23
C THR A 93 -20.69 12.76 -12.10
N THR A 94 -20.25 12.85 -10.83
CA THR A 94 -21.14 12.80 -9.67
C THR A 94 -21.16 14.11 -8.90
N VAL A 95 -22.32 14.46 -8.33
CA VAL A 95 -22.43 15.54 -7.36
C VAL A 95 -21.90 15.05 -6.01
N SER A 96 -20.97 15.79 -5.43
CA SER A 96 -20.48 15.51 -4.07
C SER A 96 -21.55 15.94 -3.07
N GLU A 97 -22.06 14.99 -2.29
CA GLU A 97 -23.07 15.24 -1.25
C GLU A 97 -22.40 15.49 0.11
N PRO A 98 -22.82 16.49 0.89
CA PRO A 98 -22.26 16.79 2.22
C PRO A 98 -22.42 15.65 3.22
N SER A 99 -23.42 14.79 3.02
CA SER A 99 -23.68 13.61 3.86
C SER A 99 -22.89 12.37 3.42
N GLY A 100 -22.14 12.45 2.32
CA GLY A 100 -21.43 11.33 1.70
C GLY A 100 -22.36 10.30 1.07
N LEU A 101 -21.77 9.22 0.58
CA LEU A 101 -22.49 8.13 -0.08
C LEU A 101 -23.31 7.31 0.94
N PRO A 102 -24.44 6.72 0.53
CA PRO A 102 -25.29 5.91 1.41
C PRO A 102 -24.63 4.57 1.77
N THR A 103 -25.05 4.00 2.90
CA THR A 103 -24.72 2.62 3.30
C THR A 103 -25.09 1.64 2.20
N GLY A 104 -24.18 0.71 1.91
CA GLY A 104 -24.42 -0.34 0.92
C GLY A 104 -23.14 -0.90 0.32
N THR A 105 -23.35 -1.74 -0.69
CA THR A 105 -22.27 -2.37 -1.46
C THR A 105 -21.86 -1.51 -2.64
N TYR A 106 -20.55 -1.31 -2.74
CA TYR A 106 -19.83 -0.68 -3.83
C TYR A 106 -18.88 -1.72 -4.44
N PHE A 107 -18.28 -1.37 -5.56
CA PHE A 107 -17.32 -2.22 -6.27
C PHE A 107 -16.06 -1.41 -6.55
N TYR A 108 -14.89 -1.99 -6.28
CA TYR A 108 -13.62 -1.34 -6.55
C TYR A 108 -12.90 -2.03 -7.71
N ILE A 109 -12.12 -1.25 -8.45
CA ILE A 109 -11.08 -1.72 -9.36
C ILE A 109 -9.78 -1.05 -8.94
N LEU A 110 -8.79 -1.87 -8.59
CA LEU A 110 -7.44 -1.46 -8.25
C LEU A 110 -6.50 -1.97 -9.33
N ASN A 111 -5.90 -1.07 -10.10
CA ASN A 111 -4.75 -1.38 -10.94
C ASN A 111 -3.49 -0.87 -10.25
N TYR A 112 -2.43 -1.66 -10.24
CA TYR A 112 -1.17 -1.26 -9.60
C TYR A 112 0.02 -1.92 -10.28
N THR A 113 1.16 -1.27 -10.19
CA THR A 113 2.44 -1.82 -10.64
C THR A 113 3.20 -2.38 -9.45
N SER A 114 3.97 -3.45 -9.66
CA SER A 114 4.87 -4.01 -8.65
C SER A 114 6.26 -4.26 -9.22
N ILE A 115 7.31 -4.11 -8.41
CA ILE A 115 8.68 -4.45 -8.79
C ILE A 115 8.97 -5.90 -8.39
N ASP A 116 9.38 -6.74 -9.33
CA ASP A 116 9.78 -8.12 -9.04
C ASP A 116 11.24 -8.22 -8.53
N GLY A 117 11.68 -9.42 -8.15
CA GLY A 117 13.02 -9.65 -7.61
C GLY A 117 14.17 -9.34 -8.57
N ASN A 118 13.89 -9.09 -9.85
CA ASN A 118 14.86 -8.70 -10.87
C ASN A 118 14.77 -7.22 -11.23
N GLY A 119 13.92 -6.45 -10.54
CA GLY A 119 13.71 -5.02 -10.81
C GLY A 119 12.76 -4.73 -11.97
N ALA A 120 12.09 -5.74 -12.53
CA ALA A 120 11.14 -5.52 -13.62
C ALA A 120 9.77 -5.10 -13.08
N ILE A 121 9.11 -4.18 -13.80
CA ILE A 121 7.77 -3.70 -13.49
C ILE A 121 6.73 -4.71 -13.99
N GLN A 122 5.87 -5.15 -13.08
CA GLN A 122 4.71 -6.00 -13.35
C GLN A 122 3.44 -5.18 -13.19
N THR A 123 2.47 -5.35 -14.08
CA THR A 123 1.14 -4.73 -13.95
C THR A 123 0.17 -5.73 -13.37
N ASN A 124 -0.56 -5.31 -12.33
CA ASN A 124 -1.49 -6.14 -11.58
C ASN A 124 -2.87 -5.49 -11.52
N LYS A 125 -3.89 -6.31 -11.33
CA LYS A 125 -5.27 -5.89 -11.14
C LYS A 125 -5.91 -6.66 -10.00
N LYS A 126 -6.65 -5.96 -9.15
CA LYS A 126 -7.60 -6.53 -8.18
C LYS A 126 -8.94 -5.83 -8.33
N ASP A 127 -10.01 -6.58 -8.21
CA ASP A 127 -11.36 -6.06 -8.19
C ASP A 127 -12.23 -6.88 -7.24
N GLY A 128 -13.29 -6.28 -6.75
CA GLY A 128 -14.16 -6.89 -5.77
C GLY A 128 -15.20 -5.94 -5.22
N PHE A 129 -15.93 -6.41 -4.21
CA PHE A 129 -16.91 -5.59 -3.51
C PHE A 129 -16.27 -4.84 -2.33
N LEU A 130 -16.88 -3.72 -1.98
CA LEU A 130 -16.55 -2.88 -0.84
C LEU A 130 -17.85 -2.52 -0.10
N TYR A 131 -17.93 -2.83 1.19
CA TYR A 131 -19.08 -2.50 2.00
C TYR A 131 -18.85 -1.21 2.78
N LEU A 132 -19.70 -0.21 2.55
CA LEU A 132 -19.71 1.06 3.30
C LEU A 132 -20.87 1.03 4.29
N THR A 133 -20.57 1.27 5.56
CA THR A 133 -21.58 1.43 6.63
C THR A 133 -21.32 2.70 7.43
N LYS A 134 -22.33 3.30 8.05
CA LYS A 134 -22.23 4.47 8.92
C LYS A 134 -22.97 4.20 10.22
#